data_AF-A0A1H8UXE3-F1
#
_entry.id   AF-A0A1H8UXE3-F1
#
_cell.length_a   1.000
_cell.length_b   1.000
_cell.length_c   1.000
_cell.angle_alpha   90.00
_cell.angle_beta   90.00
_cell.angle_gamma   90.00
#
_symmetry.space_group_name_H-M   'P 1'
#
loop_
_entity.id
_entity.type
_entity.pdbx_description
1 polymer ?
#
loop_
_entity_poly.entity_id
_entity_poly.type
_entity_poly.pdbx_seq_one_letter_code
_entity_poly.pdbx_strand_id
1 'polypeptide(L)'
;MAAAGDRFPDLYLPCNHAVLARNHYVHGSKAAFDYQEHFTEFAFLTDTLEFVFAASDLLDVGWDLNGWIENGSTMTHAFGAYIVSFSVNMQRLKAVAAK
;
A
#
# COMPACT_ATOMS: atom_id res chain seq x y z
N MET A 1 0.58 23.07 4.37
CA MET A 1 1.05 21.90 3.62
C MET A 1 0.50 20.68 4.32
N ALA A 2 -0.24 19.83 3.61
CA ALA A 2 -0.62 18.52 4.15
C ALA A 2 0.66 17.67 4.21
N ALA A 3 0.92 17.00 5.32
CA ALA A 3 2.08 16.11 5.38
C ALA A 3 1.86 14.94 4.42
N ALA A 4 2.91 14.33 3.87
CA ALA A 4 2.78 13.10 3.08
C ALA A 4 1.93 12.04 3.80
N GLY A 5 1.96 11.99 5.14
CA GLY A 5 1.09 11.13 5.95
C GLY A 5 -0.41 11.31 5.70
N ASP A 6 -0.87 12.53 5.41
CA ASP A 6 -2.28 12.82 5.11
C ASP A 6 -2.74 12.20 3.77
N ARG A 7 -1.79 11.83 2.90
CA ARG A 7 -2.07 11.12 1.63
C ARG A 7 -2.32 9.64 1.83
N PHE A 8 -1.92 9.06 2.96
CA PHE A 8 -2.02 7.64 3.24
C PHE A 8 -2.81 7.35 4.53
N PRO A 9 -4.08 7.79 4.62
CA PRO A 9 -4.89 7.49 5.78
C PRO A 9 -5.01 5.97 5.98
N ASP A 10 -4.86 5.53 7.23
CA ASP A 10 -4.90 4.12 7.62
C ASP A 10 -3.87 3.22 6.90
N LEU A 11 -2.69 3.74 6.52
CA LEU A 11 -1.63 2.94 5.86
C LEU A 11 -1.26 1.65 6.59
N TYR A 12 -1.41 1.62 7.93
CA TYR A 12 -1.19 0.41 8.72
C TYR A 12 -2.09 -0.78 8.31
N LEU A 13 -3.27 -0.52 7.76
CA LEU A 13 -4.27 -1.53 7.42
C LEU A 13 -3.78 -2.47 6.29
N PRO A 14 -3.40 -1.98 5.10
CA PRO A 14 -2.81 -2.85 4.07
C PRO A 14 -1.51 -3.53 4.54
N CYS A 15 -0.67 -2.87 5.34
CA CYS A 15 0.51 -3.52 5.94
C CYS A 15 0.11 -4.72 6.81
N ASN A 16 -0.92 -4.57 7.66
CA ASN A 16 -1.43 -5.65 8.50
C ASN A 16 -2.01 -6.80 7.65
N HIS A 17 -2.79 -6.49 6.62
CA HIS A 17 -3.32 -7.50 5.70
C HIS A 17 -2.24 -8.24 4.91
N ALA A 18 -1.14 -7.56 4.56
CA ALA A 18 0.00 -8.21 3.92
C ALA A 18 0.65 -9.25 4.84
N VAL A 19 0.76 -8.97 6.14
CA VAL A 19 1.23 -9.94 7.15
C VAL A 19 0.28 -11.13 7.24
N LEU A 20 -1.03 -10.90 7.25
CA LEU A 20 -2.04 -11.97 7.26
C LEU A 20 -1.96 -12.84 6.00
N ALA A 21 -1.79 -12.24 4.82
CA ALA A 21 -1.60 -12.96 3.57
C ALA A 21 -0.34 -13.83 3.60
N ARG A 22 0.78 -13.27 4.08
CA ARG A 22 2.02 -14.04 4.30
C ARG A 22 1.80 -15.20 5.27
N ASN A 23 1.09 -14.98 6.38
CA ASN A 23 0.82 -16.05 7.33
C ASN A 23 -0.07 -17.16 6.74
N HIS A 24 -1.03 -16.81 5.89
CA HIS A 24 -1.84 -17.79 5.17
C HIS A 24 -0.97 -18.65 4.24
N TYR A 25 -0.16 -18.01 3.37
CA TYR A 25 0.65 -18.74 2.39
C TYR A 25 1.81 -19.53 3.01
N VAL A 26 2.40 -19.04 4.11
CA VAL A 26 3.58 -19.68 4.73
C VAL A 26 3.20 -20.66 5.82
N HIS A 27 2.20 -20.32 6.65
CA HIS A 27 1.86 -21.08 7.86
C HIS A 27 0.48 -21.76 7.77
N GLY A 28 -0.28 -21.55 6.69
CA GLY A 28 -1.61 -22.14 6.51
C GLY A 28 -2.70 -21.54 7.40
N SER A 29 -2.50 -20.36 7.98
CA SER A 29 -3.55 -19.68 8.75
C SER A 29 -4.76 -19.33 7.87
N LYS A 30 -5.93 -19.08 8.45
CA LYS A 30 -7.10 -18.62 7.68
C LYS A 30 -6.76 -17.32 6.92
N ALA A 31 -7.10 -17.27 5.63
CA ALA A 31 -6.97 -16.06 4.82
C ALA A 31 -7.95 -14.98 5.28
N ALA A 32 -7.55 -13.71 5.17
CA ALA A 32 -8.41 -12.57 5.50
C ALA A 32 -9.57 -12.42 4.50
N PHE A 33 -9.34 -12.79 3.24
CA PHE A 33 -10.32 -12.87 2.15
C PHE A 33 -9.75 -13.81 1.09
N ASP A 34 -10.52 -14.16 0.07
CA ASP A 34 -10.01 -14.98 -1.04
C ASP A 34 -9.05 -14.14 -1.91
N TYR A 35 -7.75 -14.38 -1.76
CA TYR A 35 -6.71 -13.62 -2.47
C TYR A 35 -6.68 -13.88 -3.98
N GLN A 36 -7.20 -15.02 -4.45
CA GLN A 36 -7.25 -15.32 -5.88
C GLN A 36 -8.45 -14.66 -6.54
N GLU A 37 -9.62 -14.72 -5.91
CA GLU A 37 -10.83 -14.03 -6.40
C GLU A 37 -10.67 -12.49 -6.31
N HIS A 38 -9.98 -11.99 -5.29
CA HIS A 38 -9.72 -10.56 -5.06
C HIS A 38 -8.25 -10.18 -5.35
N PHE A 39 -7.76 -10.55 -6.54
CA PHE A 39 -6.36 -10.34 -6.92
C PHE A 39 -5.94 -8.86 -6.93
N THR A 40 -6.84 -7.94 -7.27
CA THR A 40 -6.53 -6.51 -7.30
C THR A 40 -6.20 -5.98 -5.90
N GLU A 41 -6.97 -6.40 -4.91
CA GLU A 41 -6.76 -6.06 -3.50
C GLU A 41 -5.51 -6.75 -2.97
N PHE A 42 -5.24 -7.99 -3.36
CA PHE A 42 -3.99 -8.67 -3.04
C PHE A 42 -2.76 -7.95 -3.63
N ALA A 43 -2.81 -7.53 -4.90
CA ALA A 43 -1.75 -6.75 -5.54
C ALA A 43 -1.52 -5.39 -4.83
N PHE A 44 -2.59 -4.75 -4.36
CA PHE A 44 -2.43 -3.54 -3.54
C PHE A 44 -1.66 -3.79 -2.23
N LEU A 45 -1.78 -4.98 -1.61
CA LEU A 45 -0.98 -5.33 -0.44
C LEU A 45 0.52 -5.41 -0.80
N THR A 46 0.85 -6.00 -1.96
CA THR A 46 2.24 -6.12 -2.41
C THR A 46 2.82 -4.75 -2.78
N ASP A 47 2.07 -3.94 -3.51
CA ASP A 47 2.48 -2.57 -3.88
C ASP A 47 2.69 -1.70 -2.62
N THR A 48 1.85 -1.90 -1.59
CA THR A 48 2.01 -1.23 -0.30
C THR A 48 3.31 -1.60 0.37
N LEU A 49 3.66 -2.90 0.41
CA LEU A 49 4.93 -3.33 1.00
C LEU A 49 6.12 -2.74 0.23
N GLU A 50 6.11 -2.81 -1.10
CA GLU A 50 7.17 -2.23 -1.94
C GLU A 50 7.32 -0.73 -1.66
N PHE A 51 6.21 0.02 -1.65
CA PHE A 51 6.22 1.43 -1.36
C PHE A 51 6.80 1.73 0.03
N VAL A 52 6.33 1.06 1.09
CA VAL A 52 6.77 1.33 2.46
C VAL A 52 8.25 0.99 2.65
N PHE A 53 8.72 -0.15 2.15
CA PHE A 53 10.12 -0.54 2.27
C PHE A 53 11.06 0.40 1.50
N ALA A 54 10.77 0.67 0.23
CA ALA A 54 11.66 1.52 -0.54
C ALA A 54 11.54 3.01 -0.13
N ALA A 55 10.35 3.47 0.28
CA ALA A 55 10.22 4.83 0.82
C ALA A 55 10.95 5.00 2.15
N SER A 56 10.97 4.01 3.05
CA SER A 56 11.74 4.11 4.30
C SER A 56 13.22 4.28 4.03
N ASP A 57 13.79 3.46 3.14
CA ASP A 57 15.22 3.53 2.79
C ASP A 57 15.56 4.88 2.13
N LEU A 58 14.68 5.38 1.26
CA LEU A 58 14.86 6.67 0.60
C LEU A 58 14.77 7.85 1.59
N LEU A 59 13.82 7.81 2.53
CA LEU A 59 13.69 8.81 3.59
C LEU A 59 14.95 8.84 4.47
N ASP A 60 15.50 7.67 4.81
CA ASP A 60 16.72 7.54 5.62
C ASP A 60 17.96 8.15 4.94
N VAL A 61 18.01 8.16 3.60
CA VAL A 61 19.09 8.82 2.82
C VAL A 61 18.75 10.26 2.41
N GLY A 62 17.68 10.84 2.95
CA GLY A 62 17.35 12.27 2.80
C GLY A 62 16.45 12.60 1.61
N TRP A 63 15.70 11.63 1.07
CA TRP A 63 14.70 11.91 0.04
C TRP A 63 13.57 12.80 0.56
N ASP A 64 13.28 13.89 -0.15
CA ASP A 64 12.13 14.75 0.13
C ASP A 64 10.87 14.21 -0.55
N LEU A 65 10.14 13.34 0.16
CA LEU A 65 8.88 12.79 -0.31
C LEU A 65 7.80 13.87 -0.51
N ASN A 66 7.74 14.89 0.36
CA ASN A 66 6.72 15.93 0.25
C ASN A 66 6.93 16.76 -1.03
N GLY A 67 8.15 17.24 -1.24
CA GLY A 67 8.51 17.95 -2.46
C GLY A 67 8.33 17.08 -3.71
N TRP A 68 8.63 15.78 -3.63
CA TRP A 68 8.41 14.88 -4.75
C TRP A 68 6.92 14.70 -5.11
N ILE A 69 6.04 14.58 -4.10
CA ILE A 69 4.59 14.52 -4.30
C ILE A 69 4.06 15.82 -4.91
N GLU A 70 4.52 16.98 -4.41
CA GLU A 70 4.04 18.30 -4.84
C GLU A 70 4.45 18.66 -6.26
N ASN A 71 5.66 18.27 -6.68
CA ASN A 71 6.17 18.55 -8.03
C ASN A 71 5.59 17.64 -9.11
N GLY A 72 4.78 16.66 -8.72
CA GLY A 72 4.16 15.70 -9.61
C GLY A 72 5.14 14.62 -10.08
N SER A 73 4.69 13.37 -10.01
CA SER A 73 5.36 12.25 -10.65
C SER A 73 4.53 11.73 -11.82
N THR A 74 5.19 11.11 -12.79
CA THR A 74 4.47 10.42 -13.86
C THR A 74 3.82 9.15 -13.30
N MET A 75 2.61 8.81 -13.76
CA MET A 75 1.95 7.54 -13.42
C MET A 75 2.70 6.30 -13.95
N THR A 76 3.79 6.49 -14.68
CA THR A 76 4.69 5.42 -15.12
C THR A 76 5.65 4.96 -14.02
N HIS A 77 5.87 5.78 -12.99
CA HIS A 77 6.66 5.36 -11.83
C HIS A 77 5.75 4.64 -10.82
N ALA A 78 6.20 3.50 -10.29
CA ALA A 78 5.41 2.67 -9.36
C ALA A 78 4.90 3.46 -8.15
N PHE A 79 5.74 4.30 -7.56
CA PHE A 79 5.31 5.17 -6.44
C PHE A 79 4.27 6.20 -6.88
N GLY A 80 4.39 6.76 -8.08
CA GLY A 80 3.41 7.73 -8.58
C GLY A 80 2.04 7.07 -8.76
N ALA A 81 2.03 5.88 -9.36
CA ALA A 81 0.83 5.07 -9.49
C ALA A 81 0.23 4.68 -8.13
N TYR A 82 1.06 4.27 -7.16
CA TYR A 82 0.63 3.92 -5.82
C TYR A 82 -0.06 5.10 -5.11
N ILE A 83 0.57 6.27 -5.09
CA ILE A 83 0.02 7.47 -4.41
C ILE A 83 -1.31 7.88 -5.02
N VAL A 84 -1.42 7.90 -6.35
CA VAL A 84 -2.65 8.30 -7.04
C VAL A 84 -3.78 7.30 -6.81
N SER A 85 -3.47 5.99 -6.78
CA SER A 85 -4.47 4.93 -6.65
C SER A 85 -4.80 4.53 -5.20
N PHE A 86 -4.01 5.00 -4.22
CA PHE A 86 -4.10 4.59 -2.82
C PHE A 86 -5.51 4.65 -2.26
N SER A 87 -6.21 5.78 -2.42
CA SER A 87 -7.53 5.98 -1.83
C SER A 87 -8.58 5.00 -2.37
N VAL A 88 -8.56 4.74 -3.68
CA VAL A 88 -9.46 3.79 -4.34
C VAL A 88 -9.14 2.35 -3.92
N ASN A 89 -7.87 1.99 -3.89
CA ASN A 89 -7.45 0.64 -3.51
C ASN A 89 -7.68 0.37 -2.02
N MET A 90 -7.54 1.39 -1.16
CA MET A 90 -7.91 1.31 0.25
C MET A 90 -9.41 1.03 0.45
N GLN A 91 -10.28 1.70 -0.32
CA GLN A 91 -11.72 1.44 -0.27
C GLN A 91 -12.06 0.01 -0.70
N ARG A 92 -11.41 -0.48 -1.76
CA ARG A 92 -11.56 -1.87 -2.23
C ARG A 92 -11.11 -2.88 -1.19
N LEU A 93 -9.93 -2.67 -0.59
CA LEU A 93 -9.43 -3.52 0.48
C LEU A 93 -10.43 -3.57 1.65
N LYS A 94 -10.91 -2.41 2.11
CA LYS A 94 -11.91 -2.34 3.18
C LYS A 94 -13.19 -3.11 2.84
N ALA A 95 -13.63 -3.09 1.58
CA ALA A 95 -14.84 -3.79 1.14
C ALA A 95 -14.70 -5.32 1.18
N VAL A 96 -13.52 -5.86 0.87
CA VAL A 96 -13.28 -7.33 0.88
C VAL A 96 -12.88 -7.85 2.26
N ALA A 97 -12.22 -7.02 3.07
CA ALA A 97 -11.70 -7.37 4.39
C ALA A 97 -12.68 -7.17 5.55
N ALA A 98 -13.79 -6.45 5.34
CA ALA A 98 -14.80 -6.20 6.39
C ALA A 98 -15.77 -7.37 6.64
N LYS A 99 -15.40 -8.59 6.27
CA LYS A 99 -16.18 -9.83 6.48
C LYS A 99 -15.53 -10.72 7.52
#